data_AF-A0A1Q3BT17-F1
#
_entry.id   AF-A0A1Q3BT17-F1
#
_cell.length_a   1.000
_cell.length_b   1.000
_cell.length_c   1.000
_cell.angle_alpha   90.00
_cell.angle_beta   90.00
_cell.angle_gamma   90.00
#
_symmetry.space_group_name_H-M   'P 1'
#
loop_
_entity.id
_entity.type
_entity.pdbx_description
1 polymer ?
#
loop_
_entity_poly.entity_id
_entity_poly.type
_entity_poly.pdbx_seq_one_letter_code
_entity_poly.pdbx_strand_id
1 'polypeptide(L)'
;MLRRHLRRLYTISMSRILMERMFLLAKFKGKVLLIVNEASKCGLTSSNYTELSHLYEKYKTQGFKILALPCDQFGGQEPGSNPQIKEFACTRFKAEFPIFDKVDVNGPSTALVYQFLKSSAGGFLGDLKKWNFEKFLVDKNV
;
A
#
# COMPACT_ATOMS: atom_id res chain seq x y z
N MET A 1 -23.02 -15.13 5.52
CA MET A 1 -21.72 -15.42 4.87
C MET A 1 -20.89 -14.16 4.57
N LEU A 2 -21.48 -13.05 4.08
CA LEU A 2 -20.76 -11.83 3.68
C LEU A 2 -19.94 -11.13 4.79
N ARG A 3 -20.40 -11.17 6.05
CA ARG A 3 -19.69 -10.56 7.22
C ARG A 3 -18.43 -11.31 7.69
N ARG A 4 -18.07 -12.45 7.10
CA ARG A 4 -16.87 -13.24 7.47
C ARG A 4 -15.66 -12.94 6.58
N HIS A 5 -15.84 -12.42 5.36
CA HIS A 5 -14.72 -12.10 4.48
C HIS A 5 -14.11 -10.72 4.74
N LEU A 6 -14.92 -9.70 5.06
CA LEU A 6 -14.45 -8.32 5.17
C LEU A 6 -13.59 -8.05 6.44
N ARG A 7 -13.73 -8.86 7.50
CA ARG A 7 -12.88 -8.78 8.71
C ARG A 7 -11.42 -9.23 8.52
N ARG A 8 -11.08 -9.86 7.40
CA ARG A 8 -9.74 -10.44 7.17
C ARG A 8 -8.66 -9.38 6.96
N LEU A 9 -8.98 -8.20 6.41
CA LEU A 9 -7.99 -7.14 6.25
C LEU A 9 -7.39 -6.74 7.60
N TYR A 10 -8.24 -6.58 8.62
CA TYR A 10 -7.84 -6.07 9.92
C TYR A 10 -7.15 -7.11 10.82
N THR A 11 -7.13 -8.39 10.44
CA THR A 11 -6.30 -9.41 11.10
C THR A 11 -4.88 -9.48 10.55
N ILE A 12 -4.60 -8.80 9.44
CA ILE A 12 -3.26 -8.78 8.81
C ILE A 12 -2.34 -7.86 9.61
N SER A 13 -1.14 -8.34 9.87
CA SER A 13 -0.06 -7.57 10.46
C SER A 13 1.00 -7.27 9.40
N MET A 14 1.54 -6.05 9.42
CA MET A 14 2.59 -5.61 8.50
C MET A 14 3.65 -4.81 9.24
N SER A 15 4.89 -4.85 8.77
CA SER A 15 5.97 -4.03 9.33
C SER A 15 6.07 -2.70 8.58
N ARG A 16 6.24 -1.60 9.32
CA ARG A 16 6.49 -0.27 8.76
C ARG A 16 7.99 -0.04 8.64
N ILE A 17 8.43 0.61 7.57
CA ILE A 17 9.87 0.84 7.34
C ILE A 17 10.51 1.56 8.53
N LEU A 18 11.61 0.97 9.02
CA LEU A 18 12.39 1.39 10.20
C LEU A 18 11.62 1.29 11.53
N MET A 19 10.55 0.50 11.59
CA MET A 19 9.89 0.15 12.84
C MET A 19 10.04 -1.36 13.08
N GLU A 20 10.69 -1.75 14.17
CA GLU A 20 10.93 -3.17 14.52
C GLU A 20 9.69 -3.93 15.02
N ARG A 21 8.49 -3.38 14.80
CA ARG A 21 7.24 -3.95 15.33
C ARG A 21 6.21 -4.16 14.24
N MET A 22 5.58 -5.32 14.28
CA MET A 22 4.42 -5.62 13.48
C MET A 22 3.25 -4.69 13.86
N PHE A 23 2.59 -4.19 12.83
CA PHE A 23 1.45 -3.29 12.93
C PHE A 23 0.20 -4.01 12.43
N LEU A 24 -0.75 -4.24 13.33
CA LEU A 24 -2.04 -4.81 12.96
C LEU A 24 -2.87 -3.77 12.19
N LEU A 25 -3.36 -4.12 11.00
CA LEU A 25 -4.16 -3.21 10.18
C LEU A 25 -5.49 -2.83 10.85
N ALA A 26 -5.94 -3.54 11.89
CA ALA A 26 -7.08 -3.14 12.73
C ALA A 26 -7.00 -1.71 13.27
N LYS A 27 -5.79 -1.14 13.41
CA LYS A 27 -5.61 0.27 13.80
C LYS A 27 -6.18 1.26 12.78
N PHE A 28 -6.45 0.83 11.56
CA PHE A 28 -7.08 1.61 10.51
C PHE A 28 -8.59 1.36 10.35
N LYS A 29 -9.21 0.62 11.28
CA LYS A 29 -10.66 0.37 11.25
C LYS A 29 -11.45 1.68 11.32
N GLY A 30 -12.51 1.78 10.52
CA GLY A 30 -13.32 3.00 10.43
C GLY A 30 -12.66 4.14 9.64
N LYS A 31 -11.55 3.87 8.95
CA LYS A 31 -10.88 4.81 8.05
C LYS A 31 -11.06 4.35 6.61
N VAL A 32 -11.14 5.31 5.69
CA VAL A 32 -11.03 5.03 4.25
C VAL A 32 -9.55 4.85 3.92
N LEU A 33 -9.20 3.75 3.25
CA LEU A 33 -7.80 3.43 2.93
C LEU A 33 -7.56 3.50 1.43
N LEU A 34 -6.49 4.18 1.02
CA LEU A 34 -5.90 4.02 -0.30
C LEU A 34 -4.62 3.19 -0.14
N ILE A 35 -4.65 1.95 -0.62
CA ILE A 35 -3.49 1.04 -0.58
C ILE A 35 -2.87 1.03 -1.97
N VAL A 36 -1.57 1.27 -2.06
CA VAL A 36 -0.88 1.48 -3.33
C VAL A 36 0.49 0.78 -3.35
N ASN A 37 0.82 0.11 -4.46
CA ASN A 37 2.19 -0.39 -4.68
C ASN A 37 3.06 0.70 -5.30
N GLU A 38 4.21 0.96 -4.71
CA GLU A 38 5.06 2.09 -5.05
C GLU A 38 6.42 1.63 -5.59
N ALA A 39 7.04 2.48 -6.40
CA ALA A 39 8.41 2.32 -6.85
C ALA A 39 9.08 3.70 -7.03
N SER A 40 10.38 3.77 -6.81
CA SER A 40 11.19 4.98 -6.72
C SER A 40 11.82 5.34 -8.07
N LYS A 41 12.07 4.34 -8.92
CA LYS A 41 12.70 4.49 -10.24
C LYS A 41 11.72 4.25 -11.40
N CYS A 42 10.43 4.49 -11.17
CA CYS A 42 9.41 4.36 -12.20
C CYS A 42 9.17 5.72 -12.90
N GLY A 43 8.85 5.69 -14.19
CA GLY A 43 8.46 6.92 -14.93
C GLY A 43 7.21 7.62 -14.36
N LEU A 44 6.41 6.90 -13.55
CA LEU A 44 5.20 7.41 -12.91
C LEU A 44 5.44 7.93 -11.48
N THR A 45 6.66 7.80 -10.94
CA THR A 45 6.96 8.10 -9.53
C THR A 45 6.68 9.55 -9.17
N SER A 46 7.15 10.50 -9.96
CA SER A 46 7.04 11.92 -9.62
C SER A 46 5.59 12.39 -9.53
N SER A 47 4.75 12.05 -10.51
CA SER A 47 3.33 12.44 -10.51
C SER A 47 2.57 11.76 -9.38
N ASN A 48 2.75 10.44 -9.21
CA ASN A 48 2.01 9.69 -8.19
C ASN A 48 2.35 10.13 -6.77
N TYR A 49 3.64 10.24 -6.40
CA TYR A 49 3.98 10.71 -5.06
C TYR A 49 3.44 12.13 -4.79
N THR A 50 3.48 13.01 -5.79
CA THR A 50 2.94 14.37 -5.67
C THR A 50 1.43 14.36 -5.42
N GLU A 51 0.69 13.58 -6.21
CA GLU A 51 -0.77 13.42 -6.07
C GLU A 51 -1.15 12.75 -4.76
N LEU A 52 -0.43 11.70 -4.34
CA LEU A 52 -0.66 11.00 -3.07
C LEU A 52 -0.39 11.92 -1.88
N SER A 53 0.69 12.70 -1.90
CA SER A 53 0.97 13.70 -0.86
C SER A 53 -0.14 14.74 -0.79
N HIS A 54 -0.62 15.25 -1.93
CA HIS A 54 -1.72 16.21 -1.97
C HIS A 54 -3.05 15.62 -1.45
N LEU A 55 -3.40 14.40 -1.88
CA LEU A 55 -4.59 13.69 -1.39
C LEU A 55 -4.51 13.44 0.13
N TYR A 56 -3.34 13.03 0.60
CA TYR A 56 -3.13 12.78 2.03
C TYR A 56 -3.28 14.08 2.82
N GLU A 57 -2.65 15.17 2.40
CA GLU A 57 -2.76 16.47 3.07
C GLU A 57 -4.23 16.90 3.19
N LYS A 58 -4.98 16.80 2.09
CA LYS A 58 -6.38 17.23 2.02
C LYS A 58 -7.31 16.42 2.94
N TYR A 59 -7.08 15.11 3.07
CA TYR A 59 -8.05 14.21 3.72
C TYR A 59 -7.54 13.50 4.99
N LYS A 60 -6.27 13.66 5.39
CA LYS A 60 -5.69 12.93 6.55
C LYS A 60 -6.42 13.16 7.87
N THR A 61 -7.07 14.31 8.03
CA THR A 61 -7.88 14.68 9.20
C THR A 61 -9.34 14.21 9.10
N GLN A 62 -9.80 13.79 7.92
CA GLN A 62 -11.17 13.38 7.61
C GLN A 62 -11.36 11.85 7.63
N GLY A 63 -10.43 11.13 8.27
CA GLY A 63 -10.50 9.67 8.36
C GLY A 63 -9.97 8.94 7.12
N PHE A 64 -9.20 9.60 6.25
CA PHE A 64 -8.49 8.97 5.14
C PHE A 64 -7.05 8.60 5.52
N LYS A 65 -6.56 7.46 5.02
CA LYS A 65 -5.17 7.03 5.15
C LYS A 65 -4.65 6.44 3.86
N ILE A 66 -3.37 6.72 3.56
CA ILE A 66 -2.63 6.03 2.48
C ILE A 66 -1.71 5.00 3.14
N LEU A 67 -1.66 3.80 2.57
CA LEU A 67 -0.72 2.74 2.95
C LEU A 67 0.15 2.45 1.73
N ALA A 68 1.37 2.97 1.73
CA ALA A 68 2.34 2.79 0.65
C ALA A 68 3.12 1.49 0.84
N LEU A 69 3.09 0.62 -0.17
CA LEU A 69 3.68 -0.71 -0.17
C LEU A 69 4.72 -0.82 -1.30
N PRO A 70 6.00 -0.49 -1.04
CA PRO A 70 7.06 -0.59 -2.04
C PRO A 70 7.15 -2.00 -2.64
N CYS A 71 7.37 -2.12 -3.94
CA CYS A 71 7.46 -3.41 -4.64
C CYS A 71 8.44 -3.35 -5.81
N ASP A 72 9.31 -4.35 -5.91
CA ASP A 72 10.37 -4.40 -6.93
C ASP A 72 10.06 -5.35 -8.10
N GLN A 73 8.86 -5.95 -8.12
CA GLN A 73 8.46 -6.95 -9.12
C GLN A 73 8.21 -6.36 -10.52
N PHE A 74 8.20 -5.04 -10.67
CA PHE A 74 7.89 -4.35 -11.93
C PHE A 74 9.12 -3.63 -12.46
N GLY A 75 9.86 -4.30 -13.34
CA GLY A 75 11.04 -3.74 -14.01
C GLY A 75 12.21 -3.41 -13.08
N GLY A 76 12.27 -3.98 -11.87
CA GLY A 76 13.34 -3.70 -10.91
C GLY A 76 13.38 -2.22 -10.49
N GLN A 77 12.21 -1.57 -10.42
CA GLN A 77 12.09 -0.13 -10.19
C GLN A 77 12.09 0.28 -8.70
N GLU A 78 12.22 -0.67 -7.78
CA GLU A 78 12.38 -0.47 -6.34
C GLU A 78 13.56 -1.25 -5.74
N PRO A 79 14.78 -1.08 -6.29
CA PRO A 79 15.93 -1.91 -5.92
C PRO A 79 16.54 -1.53 -4.56
N GLY A 80 16.14 -0.39 -4.00
CA GLY A 80 16.65 0.12 -2.73
C GLY A 80 16.28 -0.75 -1.53
N SER A 81 17.04 -0.61 -0.45
CA SER A 81 16.70 -1.12 0.86
C SER A 81 15.58 -0.28 1.51
N ASN A 82 14.89 -0.82 2.51
CA ASN A 82 13.85 -0.10 3.23
C ASN A 82 14.31 1.30 3.72
N PRO A 83 15.49 1.47 4.36
CA PRO A 83 16.02 2.80 4.69
C PRO A 83 16.12 3.75 3.49
N GLN A 84 16.65 3.28 2.35
CA GLN A 84 16.80 4.10 1.14
C GLN A 84 15.45 4.50 0.55
N ILE A 85 14.46 3.60 0.57
CA ILE A 85 13.10 3.86 0.09
C ILE A 85 12.43 4.95 0.92
N LYS A 86 12.52 4.86 2.25
CA LYS A 86 11.94 5.88 3.13
C LYS A 86 12.63 7.22 2.96
N GLU A 87 13.96 7.24 2.88
CA GLU A 87 14.73 8.46 2.63
C GLU A 87 14.27 9.12 1.33
N PHE A 88 14.18 8.35 0.24
CA PHE A 88 13.71 8.84 -1.05
C PHE A 88 12.30 9.46 -0.96
N ALA A 89 11.33 8.73 -0.39
CA ALA A 89 9.95 9.19 -0.30
C ALA A 89 9.78 10.44 0.59
N CYS A 90 10.44 10.45 1.75
CA CYS A 90 10.32 11.55 2.72
C CYS A 90 11.08 12.80 2.29
N THR A 91 12.28 12.68 1.72
CA THR A 91 13.07 13.87 1.33
C THR A 91 12.61 14.47 0.01
N ARG A 92 12.40 13.62 -1.01
CA ARG A 92 12.07 14.09 -2.36
C ARG A 92 10.61 14.54 -2.48
N PHE A 93 9.70 13.86 -1.79
CA PHE A 93 8.26 14.05 -1.96
C PHE A 93 7.52 14.45 -0.69
N LYS A 94 8.25 14.63 0.43
CA LYS A 94 7.67 15.04 1.72
C LYS A 94 6.52 14.12 2.14
N ALA A 95 6.63 12.82 1.83
CA ALA A 95 5.60 11.85 2.14
C ALA A 95 5.39 11.73 3.66
N GLU A 96 4.17 12.05 4.13
CA GLU A 96 3.78 11.95 5.54
C GLU A 96 2.93 10.71 5.86
N PHE A 97 2.58 9.92 4.85
CA PHE A 97 1.77 8.71 5.02
C PHE A 97 2.63 7.49 5.41
N PRO A 98 2.04 6.46 6.05
CA PRO A 98 2.73 5.20 6.35
C PRO A 98 3.31 4.51 5.11
N ILE A 99 4.62 4.29 5.13
CA ILE A 99 5.35 3.42 4.19
C ILE A 99 5.69 2.11 4.91
N PHE A 100 5.34 0.99 4.31
CA PHE A 100 5.59 -0.34 4.84
C PHE A 100 6.82 -0.98 4.20
N ASP A 101 7.33 -2.02 4.83
CA ASP A 101 8.43 -2.79 4.27
C ASP A 101 8.09 -3.26 2.85
N LYS A 102 9.12 -3.39 2.02
CA LYS A 102 8.96 -3.89 0.65
C LYS A 102 8.25 -5.24 0.64
N VAL A 103 7.27 -5.40 -0.25
CA VAL A 103 6.46 -6.62 -0.37
C VAL A 103 6.36 -7.09 -1.81
N ASP A 104 6.11 -8.38 -1.97
CA ASP A 104 5.64 -8.95 -3.22
C ASP A 104 4.12 -8.80 -3.33
N VAL A 105 3.66 -8.40 -4.51
CA VAL A 105 2.22 -8.21 -4.82
C VAL A 105 1.68 -9.30 -5.75
N ASN A 106 2.58 -10.07 -6.37
CA ASN A 106 2.31 -11.19 -7.27
C ASN A 106 3.11 -12.44 -6.89
N GLY A 107 2.69 -13.59 -7.42
CA GLY A 107 3.35 -14.88 -7.24
C GLY A 107 3.15 -15.53 -5.87
N PRO A 108 3.84 -16.66 -5.59
CA PRO A 108 3.67 -17.44 -4.36
C PRO A 108 3.96 -16.68 -3.07
N SER A 109 4.86 -15.70 -3.13
CA SER A 109 5.25 -14.85 -2.00
C SER A 109 4.36 -13.61 -1.81
N THR A 110 3.25 -13.49 -2.56
CA THR A 110 2.32 -12.35 -2.45
C THR A 110 1.99 -12.07 -0.99
N ALA A 111 2.19 -10.84 -0.52
CA ALA A 111 1.81 -10.43 0.82
C ALA A 111 0.31 -10.61 1.07
N LEU A 112 -0.07 -11.03 2.28
CA LEU A 112 -1.46 -11.32 2.67
C LEU A 112 -2.42 -10.16 2.36
N VAL A 113 -1.96 -8.92 2.48
CA VAL A 113 -2.77 -7.73 2.14
C VAL A 113 -3.15 -7.73 0.65
N TYR A 114 -2.22 -8.04 -0.25
CA TYR A 114 -2.52 -8.11 -1.68
C TYR A 114 -3.33 -9.35 -2.04
N GLN A 115 -3.13 -10.49 -1.36
CA GLN A 115 -4.02 -11.65 -1.53
C GLN A 115 -5.47 -11.28 -1.21
N PHE A 116 -5.69 -10.61 -0.08
CA PHE A 116 -7.02 -10.12 0.32
C PHE A 116 -7.60 -9.13 -0.69
N LEU A 117 -6.83 -8.09 -1.06
CA LEU A 117 -7.31 -7.03 -1.96
C LEU A 117 -7.68 -7.57 -3.34
N LYS A 118 -6.84 -8.45 -3.91
CA LYS A 118 -7.09 -9.11 -5.19
C LYS A 118 -8.39 -9.93 -5.16
N SER A 119 -8.52 -10.81 -4.16
CA SER A 119 -9.73 -11.64 -3.99
C SER A 119 -11.02 -10.84 -3.76
N SER A 120 -10.91 -9.63 -3.20
CA SER A 120 -12.06 -8.78 -2.87
C SER A 120 -12.51 -7.89 -4.03
N ALA A 121 -11.65 -7.65 -5.02
CA ALA A 121 -11.94 -6.75 -6.13
C ALA A 121 -12.75 -7.40 -7.27
N GLY A 122 -12.98 -8.73 -7.23
CA GLY A 122 -13.92 -9.43 -8.11
C GLY A 122 -13.57 -9.41 -9.60
N GLY A 123 -12.28 -9.30 -9.96
CA GLY A 123 -11.82 -9.25 -11.35
C GLY A 123 -12.01 -10.58 -12.11
N PHE A 124 -12.38 -10.51 -13.39
CA PHE A 124 -12.79 -11.67 -14.19
C PHE A 124 -11.65 -12.43 -14.91
N LEU A 125 -10.38 -12.00 -14.77
CA LEU A 125 -9.22 -12.71 -15.31
C LEU A 125 -7.95 -12.32 -14.55
N GLY A 126 -7.31 -13.29 -13.89
CA GLY A 126 -5.93 -13.20 -13.42
C GLY A 126 -5.64 -11.99 -12.54
N ASP A 127 -5.90 -12.14 -11.23
CA ASP A 127 -5.68 -11.21 -10.11
C ASP A 127 -4.31 -10.49 -10.04
N LEU A 128 -3.39 -10.69 -10.98
CA LEU A 128 -2.06 -10.09 -10.97
C LEU A 128 -2.11 -8.57 -11.11
N LYS A 129 -1.34 -7.89 -10.27
CA LYS A 129 -0.97 -6.49 -10.50
C LYS A 129 -0.11 -6.42 -11.76
N LYS A 130 -0.45 -5.51 -12.67
CA LYS A 130 0.18 -5.31 -13.98
C LYS A 130 1.35 -4.34 -13.90
N TRP A 131 1.33 -3.36 -12.99
CA TRP A 131 2.39 -2.35 -12.90
C TRP A 131 2.49 -1.66 -11.53
N ASN A 132 3.47 -0.78 -11.39
CA ASN A 132 3.61 0.16 -10.28
C ASN A 132 2.42 1.13 -10.21
N PHE A 133 2.12 1.60 -9.00
CA PHE A 133 1.08 2.58 -8.68
C PHE A 133 -0.36 2.13 -8.95
N GLU A 134 -0.65 0.83 -8.90
CA GLU A 134 -2.03 0.37 -8.81
C GLU A 134 -2.59 0.63 -7.41
N LYS A 135 -3.89 0.97 -7.37
CA LYS A 135 -4.53 1.51 -6.17
C LYS A 135 -5.76 0.70 -5.83
N PHE A 136 -5.93 0.39 -4.55
CA PHE A 136 -7.17 -0.13 -3.99
C PHE A 136 -7.76 0.90 -3.03
N LEU A 137 -9.02 1.28 -3.26
CA LEU A 137 -9.79 2.08 -2.32
C LEU A 137 -10.62 1.16 -1.45
N VAL A 138 -10.36 1.18 -0.14
CA VAL A 138 -11.07 0.36 0.86
C VAL A 138 -12.02 1.27 1.62
N ASP A 139 -13.31 0.92 1.60
CA ASP A 139 -14.33 1.63 2.37
C ASP A 139 -14.13 1.44 3.89
N LYS A 140 -14.57 2.42 4.66
CA LYS A 140 -14.45 2.43 6.12
C LYS A 140 -15.28 1.34 6.84
N ASN A 141 -16.23 0.72 6.14
CA ASN A 141 -17.16 -0.28 6.69
C ASN A 141 -16.82 -1.73 6.31
N VAL A 142 -15.68 -1.96 5.66
CA VAL A 142 -15.10 -3.30 5.46
C VAL A 142 -14.83 -3.94 6.83
#